data_AF-A0A7X9JCX5-F1
#
_entry.id   AF-A0A7X9JCX5-F1
#
_cell.length_a   1.000
_cell.length_b   1.000
_cell.length_c   1.000
_cell.angle_alpha   90.00
_cell.angle_beta   90.00
_cell.angle_gamma   90.00
#
_symmetry.space_group_name_H-M   'P 1'
#
loop_
_entity.id
_entity.type
_entity.pdbx_description
1 polymer ?
#
loop_
_entity_poly.entity_id
_entity_poly.type
_entity_poly.pdbx_seq_one_letter_code
_entity_poly.pdbx_strand_id
1 'polypeptide(L)'
;MHSFLKQKASEFLEKINIFILDLLFPIRCVLCGKEEKWVCKSCLTKISLKNDHVCPVCERMITPGGLTCHSCKRKNPLSGMAVAASYKDQAVSKLVHFFKYRFVSDLHVPLGTLLVQALQKTEFPVPDLIVPIPLHPRRLRWRGFNQSALLGKYLSEKLLAGMQIPFSDCILERIRYTLPQMGIKDFLRRKSNIKKAFAVRDKSAVKNKVILLVDDIATTGSTIFECARALKDAGAKEIYAIVVARQEIKNNR
;
A
#
# COMPACT_ATOMS: atom_id res chain seq x y z
N MET A 1 9.04 44.53 -5.47
CA MET A 1 7.85 44.49 -6.37
C MET A 1 8.13 43.75 -7.68
N HIS A 2 9.29 43.92 -8.31
CA HIS A 2 9.63 43.31 -9.59
C HIS A 2 9.82 41.77 -9.60
N SER A 3 10.26 41.15 -8.48
CA SER A 3 10.43 39.68 -8.39
C SER A 3 9.11 38.93 -8.22
N PHE A 4 8.14 39.52 -7.52
CA PHE A 4 6.83 38.94 -7.26
C PHE A 4 5.96 38.83 -8.53
N LEU A 5 6.07 39.82 -9.43
CA LEU A 5 5.37 39.80 -10.72
C LEU A 5 5.94 38.75 -11.68
N LYS A 6 7.27 38.52 -11.67
CA LYS A 6 7.91 37.46 -12.45
C LYS A 6 7.52 36.06 -11.97
N GLN A 7 7.40 35.86 -10.65
CA GLN A 7 6.96 34.60 -10.06
C GLN A 7 5.51 34.26 -10.43
N LYS A 8 4.59 35.22 -10.32
CA LYS A 8 3.19 35.03 -10.75
C LYS A 8 3.05 34.78 -12.25
N ALA A 9 3.85 35.46 -13.08
CA ALA A 9 3.85 35.23 -14.52
C ALA A 9 4.37 33.82 -14.88
N SER A 10 5.41 33.34 -14.19
CA SER A 10 5.91 31.97 -14.29
C SER A 10 4.86 30.93 -13.93
N GLU A 11 4.20 31.08 -12.78
CA GLU A 11 3.13 30.18 -12.32
C GLU A 11 1.92 30.20 -13.26
N PHE A 12 1.62 31.36 -13.86
CA PHE A 12 0.54 31.51 -14.82
C PHE A 12 0.85 30.84 -16.16
N LEU A 13 2.08 31.00 -16.67
CA LEU A 13 2.55 30.34 -17.88
C LEU A 13 2.65 28.81 -17.71
N GLU A 14 3.07 28.32 -16.55
CA GLU A 14 3.03 26.89 -16.22
C GLU A 14 1.59 26.35 -16.22
N LYS A 15 0.65 27.08 -15.62
CA LYS A 15 -0.78 26.70 -15.62
C LYS A 15 -1.37 26.66 -17.03
N ILE A 16 -1.01 27.61 -17.90
CA ILE A 16 -1.45 27.62 -19.31
C ILE A 16 -0.86 26.43 -20.07
N ASN A 17 0.43 26.14 -19.88
CA ASN A 17 1.07 24.98 -20.53
C ASN A 17 0.43 23.66 -20.08
N ILE A 18 0.17 23.49 -18.78
CA ILE A 18 -0.53 22.31 -18.24
C ILE A 18 -1.94 22.23 -18.84
N PHE A 19 -2.67 23.35 -18.89
CA PHE A 19 -4.02 23.39 -19.45
C PHE A 19 -4.06 23.03 -20.95
N ILE A 20 -3.11 23.52 -21.75
CA ILE A 20 -3.00 23.18 -23.18
C ILE A 20 -2.63 21.71 -23.35
N LEU A 21 -1.71 21.19 -22.53
CA LEU A 21 -1.35 19.77 -22.56
C LEU A 21 -2.52 18.87 -22.12
N ASP A 22 -3.29 19.26 -21.12
CA ASP A 22 -4.50 18.54 -20.68
C ASP A 22 -5.61 18.56 -21.74
N LEU A 23 -5.71 19.63 -22.52
CA LEU A 23 -6.65 19.73 -23.65
C LEU A 23 -6.23 18.84 -24.83
N LEU A 24 -4.93 18.74 -25.12
CA LEU A 24 -4.39 17.93 -26.21
C LEU A 24 -4.24 16.44 -25.82
N PHE A 25 -4.04 16.15 -24.53
CA PHE A 25 -3.82 14.81 -23.98
C PHE A 25 -4.67 14.57 -22.73
N PRO A 26 -6.01 14.54 -22.85
CA PRO A 26 -6.90 14.44 -21.72
C PRO A 26 -6.70 13.11 -20.97
N ILE A 27 -6.69 13.18 -19.64
CA ILE A 27 -6.61 11.99 -18.79
C ILE A 27 -7.89 11.16 -18.98
N ARG A 28 -7.71 9.95 -19.50
CA ARG A 28 -8.78 8.98 -19.69
C ARG A 28 -8.79 7.93 -18.59
N CYS A 29 -10.00 7.57 -18.16
CA CYS A 29 -10.20 6.47 -17.23
C CYS A 29 -9.60 5.19 -17.79
N VAL A 30 -8.67 4.57 -17.07
CA VAL A 30 -7.99 3.35 -17.53
C VAL A 30 -8.93 2.15 -17.65
N LEU A 31 -10.14 2.23 -17.09
CA LEU A 31 -11.13 1.17 -17.11
C LEU A 31 -12.15 1.35 -18.25
N CYS A 32 -12.68 2.55 -18.48
CA CYS A 32 -13.75 2.79 -19.45
C CYS A 32 -13.43 3.82 -20.55
N GLY A 33 -12.28 4.50 -20.49
CA GLY A 33 -11.84 5.46 -21.51
C GLY A 33 -12.46 6.85 -21.42
N LYS A 34 -13.41 7.11 -20.51
CA LYS A 34 -14.02 8.44 -20.32
C LYS A 34 -12.99 9.48 -19.86
N GLU A 35 -13.07 10.69 -20.40
CA GLU A 35 -12.22 11.83 -20.05
C GLU A 35 -12.72 12.49 -18.77
N GLU A 36 -12.09 12.15 -17.64
CA GLU A 36 -12.41 12.73 -16.33
C GLU A 36 -11.18 12.66 -15.42
N LYS A 37 -10.76 11.43 -15.11
CA LYS A 37 -9.68 11.07 -14.18
C LYS A 37 -9.14 9.70 -14.56
N TRP A 38 -7.98 9.33 -14.03
CA TRP A 38 -7.40 7.99 -14.21
C TRP A 38 -8.37 6.84 -13.85
N VAL A 39 -9.27 7.06 -12.89
CA VAL A 39 -10.42 6.19 -12.59
C VAL A 39 -11.64 7.06 -12.32
N CYS A 40 -12.69 6.94 -13.14
CA CYS A 40 -13.94 7.65 -12.91
C CYS A 40 -14.74 7.04 -11.74
N LYS A 41 -15.62 7.85 -11.14
CA LYS A 41 -16.44 7.43 -9.98
C LYS A 41 -17.24 6.15 -10.26
N SER A 42 -17.86 6.08 -11.44
CA SER A 42 -18.69 4.92 -11.83
C SER A 42 -17.90 3.62 -11.99
N CYS A 43 -16.64 3.69 -12.43
CA CYS A 43 -15.77 2.52 -12.48
C CYS A 43 -15.25 2.13 -11.10
N LEU A 44 -14.92 3.11 -10.25
CA LEU A 44 -14.48 2.85 -8.88
C LEU A 44 -15.57 2.16 -8.05
N THR A 45 -16.83 2.59 -8.15
CA THR A 45 -17.95 2.00 -7.42
C THR A 45 -18.32 0.58 -7.87
N LYS A 46 -17.88 0.16 -9.06
CA LYS A 46 -18.08 -1.22 -9.54
C LYS A 46 -17.09 -2.20 -8.92
N ILE A 47 -15.98 -1.73 -8.35
CA ILE A 47 -15.01 -2.58 -7.67
C ILE A 47 -15.63 -3.08 -6.37
N SER A 48 -15.82 -4.38 -6.28
CA SER A 48 -16.38 -5.01 -5.08
C SER A 48 -15.31 -5.12 -4.01
N LEU A 49 -15.56 -4.47 -2.87
CA LEU A 49 -14.74 -4.64 -1.68
C LEU A 49 -14.88 -6.06 -1.15
N LYS A 50 -13.76 -6.62 -0.70
CA LYS A 50 -13.76 -7.93 -0.06
C LYS A 50 -14.38 -7.79 1.33
N ASN A 51 -15.42 -8.58 1.61
CA ASN A 51 -16.09 -8.60 2.91
C ASN A 51 -15.55 -9.75 3.80
N ASP A 52 -15.20 -10.89 3.20
CA ASP A 52 -14.63 -12.02 3.93
C ASP A 52 -13.12 -12.02 3.87
N HIS A 53 -12.49 -12.04 5.04
CA HIS A 53 -11.04 -12.14 5.16
C HIS A 53 -10.66 -13.47 5.80
N VAL A 54 -9.53 -14.02 5.38
CA VAL A 54 -8.94 -15.22 6.00
C VAL A 54 -7.77 -14.84 6.87
N CYS A 55 -7.41 -15.72 7.81
CA CYS A 55 -6.19 -15.54 8.60
C CYS A 55 -4.99 -15.29 7.67
N PRO A 56 -4.22 -14.19 7.85
CA PRO A 56 -3.18 -13.81 6.91
C PRO A 56 -2.05 -14.83 6.83
N VAL A 57 -1.82 -15.57 7.92
CA VAL A 57 -0.72 -16.53 8.07
C VAL A 57 -1.04 -17.88 7.46
N CYS A 58 -2.16 -18.50 7.84
CA CYS A 58 -2.47 -19.86 7.43
C CYS A 58 -3.46 -19.95 6.27
N GLU A 59 -4.24 -18.88 6.02
CA GLU A 59 -5.24 -18.79 4.95
C GLU A 59 -6.33 -19.89 4.99
N ARG A 60 -6.44 -20.62 6.12
CA ARG A 60 -7.31 -21.81 6.26
C ARG A 60 -8.70 -21.53 6.79
N MET A 61 -8.91 -20.38 7.43
CA MET A 61 -10.18 -20.04 8.06
C MET A 61 -10.50 -18.57 7.84
N ILE A 62 -11.79 -18.29 7.66
CA ILE A 62 -12.33 -16.93 7.65
C ILE A 62 -12.21 -16.37 9.08
N THR A 63 -11.76 -15.14 9.19
CA THR A 63 -11.50 -14.42 10.44
C THR A 63 -12.08 -13.02 10.35
N PRO A 64 -12.73 -12.50 11.42
CA PRO A 64 -13.27 -11.14 11.42
C PRO A 64 -12.21 -10.13 11.00
N GLY A 65 -12.49 -9.30 9.98
CA GLY A 65 -11.57 -8.26 9.49
C GLY A 65 -10.17 -8.73 9.04
N GLY A 66 -9.91 -10.03 8.94
CA GLY A 66 -8.59 -10.57 8.61
C GLY A 66 -7.65 -10.71 9.82
N LEU A 67 -8.19 -10.84 11.03
CA LEU A 67 -7.42 -11.10 12.23
C LEU A 67 -6.60 -12.40 12.13
N THR A 68 -5.42 -12.40 12.74
CA THR A 68 -4.60 -13.61 12.83
C THR A 68 -5.22 -14.58 13.82
N CYS A 69 -5.49 -15.80 13.37
CA CYS A 69 -6.10 -16.82 14.23
C CYS A 69 -5.21 -17.21 15.42
N HIS A 70 -5.85 -17.75 16.47
CA HIS A 70 -5.18 -18.10 17.74
C HIS A 70 -3.92 -18.96 17.57
N SER A 71 -3.97 -19.96 16.70
CA SER A 71 -2.83 -20.86 16.44
C SER A 71 -1.67 -20.16 15.76
N CYS A 72 -1.94 -19.15 14.93
CA CYS A 72 -0.92 -18.41 14.20
C CYS A 72 -0.35 -17.22 14.98
N LYS A 73 -1.14 -16.62 15.88
CA LYS A 73 -0.76 -15.45 16.70
C LYS A 73 0.47 -15.73 17.57
N ARG A 74 0.65 -16.97 18.03
CA ARG A 74 1.81 -17.39 18.86
C ARG A 74 3.15 -17.41 18.11
N LYS A 75 3.13 -17.54 16.78
CA LYS A 75 4.33 -17.76 15.95
C LYS A 75 4.61 -16.61 14.98
N ASN A 76 3.72 -15.61 14.92
CA ASN A 76 3.80 -14.53 13.94
C ASN A 76 3.49 -13.18 14.59
N PRO A 77 4.24 -12.13 14.22
CA PRO A 77 4.12 -10.80 14.82
C PRO A 77 2.89 -10.02 14.32
N LEU A 78 2.24 -10.46 13.24
CA LEU A 78 1.12 -9.76 12.62
C LEU A 78 -0.19 -10.08 13.34
N SER A 79 -0.87 -9.07 13.86
CA SER A 79 -2.18 -9.16 14.52
C SER A 79 -3.33 -9.37 13.54
N GLY A 80 -3.23 -8.85 12.31
CA GLY A 80 -4.22 -9.03 11.25
C GLY A 80 -3.79 -8.41 9.92
N MET A 81 -4.45 -8.79 8.83
CA MET A 81 -4.29 -8.17 7.51
C MET A 81 -5.62 -8.02 6.79
N ALA A 82 -6.00 -6.77 6.49
CA ALA A 82 -7.12 -6.46 5.63
C ALA A 82 -6.69 -6.49 4.15
N VAL A 83 -7.60 -6.87 3.27
CA VAL A 83 -7.40 -6.91 1.82
C VAL A 83 -8.56 -6.20 1.17
N ALA A 84 -8.34 -5.04 0.53
CA ALA A 84 -9.44 -4.20 0.08
C ALA A 84 -10.30 -4.86 -1.01
N ALA A 85 -9.67 -5.48 -2.00
CA ALA A 85 -10.37 -6.11 -3.12
C ALA A 85 -9.67 -7.39 -3.60
N SER A 86 -10.41 -8.19 -4.39
CA SER A 86 -9.88 -9.41 -5.00
C SER A 86 -8.91 -9.09 -6.13
N TYR A 87 -7.73 -9.73 -6.16
CA TYR A 87 -6.82 -9.60 -7.31
C TYR A 87 -7.38 -10.27 -8.58
N LYS A 88 -8.40 -11.12 -8.46
CA LYS A 88 -9.11 -11.73 -9.60
C LYS A 88 -10.04 -10.74 -10.31
N ASP A 89 -10.40 -9.64 -9.65
CA ASP A 89 -11.13 -8.55 -10.29
C ASP A 89 -10.21 -7.89 -11.33
N GLN A 90 -10.64 -7.90 -12.59
CA GLN A 90 -9.86 -7.38 -13.71
C GLN A 90 -9.60 -5.87 -13.57
N ALA A 91 -10.55 -5.11 -13.01
CA ALA A 91 -10.36 -3.69 -12.75
C ALA A 91 -9.24 -3.50 -11.73
N VAL A 92 -9.29 -4.21 -10.60
CA VAL A 92 -8.25 -4.14 -9.55
C VAL A 92 -6.89 -4.53 -10.10
N SER A 93 -6.80 -5.66 -10.82
CA SER A 93 -5.55 -6.13 -11.42
C SER A 93 -4.96 -5.11 -12.38
N LYS A 94 -5.80 -4.50 -13.24
CA LYS A 94 -5.38 -3.45 -14.18
C LYS A 94 -4.92 -2.19 -13.45
N LEU A 95 -5.64 -1.72 -12.44
CA LEU A 95 -5.26 -0.55 -11.65
C LEU A 95 -3.91 -0.76 -10.95
N VAL A 96 -3.71 -1.90 -10.30
CA VAL A 96 -2.42 -2.15 -9.65
C VAL A 96 -1.30 -2.32 -10.67
N HIS A 97 -1.55 -2.94 -11.83
CA HIS A 97 -0.55 -3.02 -12.89
C HIS A 97 -0.11 -1.62 -13.36
N PHE A 98 -1.05 -0.70 -13.60
CA PHE A 98 -0.73 0.68 -13.98
C PHE A 98 0.02 1.41 -12.87
N PHE A 99 -0.39 1.25 -11.62
CA PHE A 99 0.26 1.87 -10.46
C PHE A 99 1.70 1.37 -10.26
N LYS A 100 1.97 0.10 -10.56
CA LYS A 100 3.25 -0.56 -10.32
C LYS A 100 4.26 -0.44 -11.47
N TYR A 101 3.77 -0.47 -12.72
CA TYR A 101 4.61 -0.60 -13.92
C TYR A 101 4.49 0.54 -14.92
N ARG A 102 3.43 1.37 -14.83
CA ARG A 102 3.26 2.57 -15.66
C ARG A 102 3.48 3.86 -14.88
N PHE A 103 3.90 3.75 -13.62
CA PHE A 103 4.28 4.87 -12.75
C PHE A 103 3.21 5.97 -12.62
N VAL A 104 1.93 5.60 -12.72
CA VAL A 104 0.81 6.54 -12.56
C VAL A 104 0.57 6.76 -11.07
N SER A 105 1.34 7.69 -10.47
CA SER A 105 1.26 7.99 -9.03
C SER A 105 -0.15 8.36 -8.58
N ASP A 106 -0.93 9.04 -9.41
CA ASP A 106 -2.28 9.51 -9.13
C ASP A 106 -3.28 8.39 -8.79
N LEU A 107 -2.97 7.14 -9.18
CA LEU A 107 -3.76 5.98 -8.79
C LEU A 107 -3.77 5.72 -7.27
N HIS A 108 -2.88 6.35 -6.50
CA HIS A 108 -2.95 6.29 -5.04
C HIS A 108 -4.28 6.82 -4.48
N VAL A 109 -4.95 7.77 -5.15
CA VAL A 109 -6.23 8.32 -4.70
C VAL A 109 -7.39 7.31 -4.82
N PRO A 110 -7.69 6.73 -6.00
CA PRO A 110 -8.74 5.71 -6.10
C PRO A 110 -8.39 4.45 -5.31
N LEU A 111 -7.13 4.00 -5.33
CA LEU A 111 -6.72 2.83 -4.55
C LEU A 111 -6.77 3.09 -3.04
N GLY A 112 -6.33 4.27 -2.59
CA GLY A 112 -6.42 4.69 -1.20
C GLY A 112 -7.86 4.79 -0.71
N THR A 113 -8.79 5.25 -1.56
CA THR A 113 -10.23 5.23 -1.27
C THR A 113 -10.73 3.82 -0.98
N LEU A 114 -10.31 2.81 -1.76
CA LEU A 114 -10.65 1.42 -1.50
C LEU A 114 -10.06 0.93 -0.16
N LEU A 115 -8.84 1.36 0.19
CA LEU A 115 -8.21 1.00 1.47
C LEU A 115 -8.97 1.61 2.66
N VAL A 116 -9.37 2.88 2.58
CA VAL A 116 -10.19 3.53 3.62
C VAL A 116 -11.48 2.77 3.83
N GLN A 117 -12.23 2.50 2.75
CA GLN A 117 -13.49 1.78 2.82
C GLN A 117 -13.33 0.35 3.37
N ALA A 118 -12.21 -0.31 3.05
CA ALA A 118 -11.92 -1.63 3.58
C ALA A 118 -11.61 -1.57 5.09
N LEU A 119 -10.78 -0.63 5.56
CA LEU A 119 -10.48 -0.47 7.00
C LEU A 119 -11.71 -0.15 7.82
N GLN A 120 -12.61 0.69 7.29
CA GLN A 120 -13.87 1.03 7.96
C GLN A 120 -14.79 -0.19 8.18
N LYS A 121 -14.57 -1.28 7.43
CA LYS A 121 -15.29 -2.56 7.59
C LYS A 121 -14.55 -3.56 8.49
N THR A 122 -13.38 -3.19 9.02
CA THR A 122 -12.59 -4.05 9.91
C THR A 122 -12.78 -3.64 11.36
N GLU A 123 -12.54 -4.58 12.27
CA GLU A 123 -12.46 -4.33 13.71
C GLU A 123 -11.03 -3.95 14.15
N PHE A 124 -10.21 -3.44 13.21
CA PHE A 124 -8.85 -3.04 13.56
C PHE A 124 -8.90 -1.81 14.47
N PRO A 125 -8.06 -1.76 15.51
CA PRO A 125 -7.91 -0.55 16.31
C PRO A 125 -7.40 0.60 15.44
N VAL A 126 -7.76 1.82 15.82
CA VAL A 126 -7.14 3.01 15.24
C VAL A 126 -5.63 2.93 15.49
N PRO A 127 -4.80 3.00 14.43
CA PRO A 127 -3.36 2.89 14.60
C PRO A 127 -2.78 4.18 15.18
N ASP A 128 -1.79 4.05 16.06
CA ASP A 128 -0.99 5.17 16.54
C ASP A 128 -0.02 5.69 15.46
N LEU A 129 0.27 4.85 14.46
CA LEU A 129 1.26 5.12 13.42
C LEU A 129 0.99 4.29 12.17
N ILE A 130 1.01 4.94 11.00
CA ILE A 130 0.97 4.30 9.68
C ILE A 130 2.40 4.24 9.12
N VAL A 131 2.82 3.05 8.73
CA VAL A 131 4.16 2.80 8.17
C VAL A 131 4.03 2.08 6.82
N PRO A 132 4.53 2.64 5.73
CA PRO A 132 4.52 1.97 4.44
C PRO A 132 5.62 0.89 4.39
N ILE A 133 5.38 -0.17 3.61
CA ILE A 133 6.44 -1.12 3.27
C ILE A 133 7.53 -0.39 2.47
N PRO A 134 8.81 -0.42 2.89
CA PRO A 134 9.85 0.32 2.19
C PRO A 134 10.28 -0.40 0.91
N LEU A 135 10.40 0.37 -0.17
CA LEU A 135 11.09 -0.10 -1.36
C LEU A 135 12.61 -0.11 -1.13
N HIS A 136 13.30 -0.97 -1.85
CA HIS A 136 14.75 -0.89 -1.90
C HIS A 136 15.20 0.41 -2.62
N PRO A 137 16.26 1.12 -2.19
CA PRO A 137 16.70 2.37 -2.81
C PRO A 137 16.90 2.30 -4.33
N ARG A 138 17.46 1.20 -4.85
CA ARG A 138 17.58 0.96 -6.31
C ARG A 138 16.23 0.96 -7.03
N ARG A 139 15.20 0.37 -6.41
CA ARG A 139 13.85 0.32 -6.98
C ARG A 139 13.17 1.68 -6.85
N LEU A 140 13.37 2.40 -5.74
CA LEU A 140 12.86 3.76 -5.57
C LEU A 140 13.41 4.68 -6.68
N ARG A 141 14.73 4.64 -6.94
CA ARG A 141 15.35 5.41 -8.03
C ARG A 141 14.79 5.08 -9.42
N TRP A 142 14.53 3.81 -9.71
CA TRP A 142 13.96 3.40 -11.00
C TRP A 142 12.49 3.81 -11.16
N ARG A 143 11.71 3.79 -10.07
CA ARG A 143 10.25 4.04 -10.11
C ARG A 143 9.86 5.50 -9.86
N GLY A 144 10.77 6.32 -9.32
CA GLY A 144 10.50 7.69 -8.89
C GLY A 144 9.75 7.81 -7.56
N PHE A 145 8.92 6.83 -7.17
CA PHE A 145 8.14 6.88 -5.93
C PHE A 145 7.93 5.50 -5.28
N ASN A 146 7.54 5.51 -3.99
CA ASN A 146 7.07 4.35 -3.25
C ASN A 146 5.54 4.31 -3.22
N GLN A 147 4.94 3.35 -3.95
CA GLN A 147 3.50 3.10 -3.98
C GLN A 147 2.88 3.06 -2.59
N SER A 148 3.51 2.29 -1.71
CA SER A 148 3.04 2.03 -0.35
C SER A 148 3.10 3.29 0.50
N ALA A 149 4.06 4.19 0.25
CA ALA A 149 4.15 5.50 0.92
C ALA A 149 3.05 6.45 0.46
N LEU A 150 2.74 6.51 -0.83
CA LEU A 150 1.61 7.31 -1.34
C LEU A 150 0.28 6.83 -0.75
N LEU A 151 0.06 5.51 -0.68
CA LEU A 151 -1.12 4.92 -0.06
C LEU A 151 -1.18 5.19 1.45
N GLY A 152 -0.05 5.05 2.15
CA GLY A 152 0.03 5.30 3.59
C GLY A 152 -0.23 6.76 3.96
N LYS A 153 0.31 7.70 3.16
CA LYS A 153 0.01 9.13 3.33
C LYS A 153 -1.46 9.43 3.09
N TYR A 154 -2.06 8.85 2.04
CA TYR A 154 -3.49 9.00 1.79
C TYR A 154 -4.34 8.48 2.97
N LEU A 155 -4.00 7.31 3.52
CA LEU A 155 -4.67 6.76 4.70
C LEU A 155 -4.53 7.67 5.93
N SER A 156 -3.34 8.22 6.17
CA SER A 156 -3.09 9.17 7.25
C SER A 156 -4.03 10.37 7.21
N GLU A 157 -4.29 10.90 6.00
CA GLU A 157 -5.13 12.08 5.79
C GLU A 157 -6.63 11.78 5.72
N LYS A 158 -7.02 10.56 5.33
CA LYS A 158 -8.41 10.24 4.94
C LYS A 158 -9.09 9.17 5.79
N LEU A 159 -8.36 8.43 6.63
CA LEU A 159 -8.95 7.32 7.38
C LEU A 159 -9.94 7.80 8.45
N LEU A 160 -9.61 8.90 9.15
CA LEU A 160 -10.48 9.51 10.16
C LEU A 160 -10.88 10.92 9.72
N ALA A 161 -12.18 11.18 9.67
CA ALA A 161 -12.69 12.49 9.31
C ALA A 161 -12.23 13.55 10.34
N GLY A 162 -11.47 14.54 9.88
CA GLY A 162 -11.00 15.65 10.72
C GLY A 162 -9.80 15.34 11.63
N MET A 163 -9.23 14.13 11.55
CA MET A 163 -8.03 13.78 12.34
C MET A 163 -6.99 13.08 11.47
N GLN A 164 -5.78 13.63 11.44
CA GLN A 164 -4.66 13.00 10.78
C GLN A 164 -4.00 11.97 11.71
N ILE A 165 -3.85 10.74 11.23
CA ILE A 165 -3.07 9.72 11.94
C ILE A 165 -1.59 9.92 11.62
N PRO A 166 -0.67 9.84 12.60
CA PRO A 166 0.76 9.93 12.33
C PRO A 166 1.22 8.96 11.24
N PHE A 167 1.99 9.48 10.28
CA PHE A 167 2.57 8.72 9.18
C PHE A 167 4.08 8.91 9.15
N SER A 168 4.82 7.83 8.90
CA SER A 168 6.26 7.90 8.68
C SER A 168 6.72 6.86 7.67
N ASP A 169 7.37 7.33 6.62
CA ASP A 169 8.00 6.51 5.58
C ASP A 169 9.49 6.23 5.83
N CYS A 170 10.03 6.71 6.95
CA CYS A 170 11.45 6.58 7.30
C CYS A 170 11.72 5.66 8.50
N ILE A 171 10.67 5.22 9.23
CA ILE A 171 10.81 4.32 10.38
C ILE A 171 11.34 2.95 9.97
N LEU A 172 10.79 2.37 8.89
CA LEU A 172 11.26 1.11 8.34
C LEU A 172 12.17 1.35 7.15
N GLU A 173 13.32 0.70 7.15
CA GLU A 173 14.22 0.69 6.01
C GLU A 173 14.53 -0.72 5.53
N ARG A 174 14.74 -0.84 4.23
CA ARG A 174 15.15 -2.09 3.61
C ARG A 174 16.66 -2.12 3.44
N ILE A 175 17.34 -2.80 4.35
CA ILE A 175 18.80 -2.85 4.46
C ILE A 175 19.48 -3.82 3.48
N ARG A 176 18.72 -4.74 2.86
CA ARG A 176 19.26 -5.70 1.88
C ARG A 176 18.57 -5.58 0.52
N TYR A 177 19.38 -5.51 -0.54
CA TYR A 177 18.88 -5.68 -1.91
C TYR A 177 18.55 -7.14 -2.14
N THR A 178 17.30 -7.42 -2.52
CA THR A 178 16.94 -8.71 -3.09
C THR A 178 16.36 -8.47 -4.48
N LEU A 179 16.86 -9.20 -5.48
CA LEU A 179 16.46 -9.02 -6.88
C LEU A 179 14.93 -9.20 -7.04
N PRO A 180 14.26 -8.38 -7.87
CA PRO A 180 12.87 -8.61 -8.25
C PRO A 180 12.74 -9.99 -8.93
N GLN A 181 11.91 -10.84 -8.35
CA GLN A 181 11.71 -12.24 -8.73
C GLN A 181 10.86 -12.38 -10.01
N MET A 182 11.38 -11.95 -11.15
CA MET A 182 10.92 -12.51 -12.43
C MET A 182 11.65 -13.84 -12.64
N GLY A 183 11.03 -14.97 -12.26
CA GLY A 183 11.52 -16.30 -12.65
C GLY A 183 11.77 -17.33 -11.54
N ILE A 184 11.76 -16.97 -10.25
CA ILE A 184 11.95 -17.96 -9.18
C ILE A 184 10.61 -18.63 -8.87
N LYS A 185 10.41 -19.84 -9.41
CA LYS A 185 9.24 -20.70 -9.17
C LYS A 185 9.19 -21.30 -7.75
N ASP A 186 10.26 -21.16 -6.97
CA ASP A 186 10.48 -21.92 -5.75
C ASP A 186 10.16 -21.12 -4.47
N PHE A 187 9.14 -21.60 -3.74
CA PHE A 187 8.55 -21.02 -2.53
C PHE A 187 9.55 -20.88 -1.37
N LEU A 188 10.42 -21.87 -1.15
CA LEU A 188 11.36 -21.91 -0.02
C LEU A 188 12.47 -20.86 -0.19
N ARG A 189 12.94 -20.64 -1.42
CA ARG A 189 13.94 -19.62 -1.76
C ARG A 189 13.44 -18.18 -1.59
N ARG A 190 12.13 -17.93 -1.74
CA ARG A 190 11.56 -16.59 -1.51
C ARG A 190 11.55 -16.21 -0.03
N LYS A 191 11.29 -17.17 0.86
CA LYS A 191 11.22 -16.96 2.31
C LYS A 191 12.61 -16.76 2.94
N SER A 192 13.64 -17.46 2.47
CA SER A 192 15.02 -17.28 2.98
C SER A 192 15.64 -15.94 2.58
N ASN A 193 15.34 -15.44 1.37
CA ASN A 193 15.95 -14.21 0.85
C ASN A 193 15.50 -12.92 1.56
N ILE A 194 14.33 -12.89 2.21
CA ILE A 194 13.80 -11.67 2.85
C ILE A 194 14.12 -11.62 4.36
N LYS A 195 14.63 -12.72 4.94
CA LYS A 195 14.92 -12.79 6.39
C LYS A 195 15.93 -11.70 6.78
N LYS A 196 15.59 -10.89 7.79
CA LYS A 196 16.40 -9.75 8.26
C LYS A 196 16.73 -8.72 7.15
N ALA A 197 15.85 -8.57 6.17
CA ALA A 197 16.02 -7.56 5.11
C ALA A 197 15.52 -6.15 5.52
N PHE A 198 14.88 -6.02 6.69
CA PHE A 198 14.29 -4.78 7.18
C PHE A 198 14.80 -4.46 8.58
N ALA A 199 14.96 -3.17 8.87
CA ALA A 199 15.34 -2.63 10.17
C ALA A 199 14.46 -1.43 10.53
N VAL A 200 14.34 -1.18 11.83
CA VAL A 200 13.67 0.00 12.40
C VAL A 200 14.75 1.00 12.79
N ARG A 201 14.70 2.22 12.24
CA ARG A 201 15.68 3.27 12.53
C ARG A 201 15.58 3.81 13.95
N ASP A 202 14.37 4.09 14.39
CA ASP A 202 14.08 4.62 15.71
C ASP A 202 13.10 3.71 16.43
N LYS A 203 13.62 2.96 17.41
CA LYS A 203 12.80 2.06 18.23
C LYS A 203 11.84 2.82 19.14
N SER A 204 12.21 4.02 19.58
CA SER A 204 11.36 4.84 20.45
C SER A 204 10.09 5.29 19.72
N ALA A 205 10.20 5.56 18.42
CA ALA A 205 9.07 5.94 17.57
C ALA A 205 8.01 4.84 17.41
N VAL A 206 8.34 3.57 17.68
CA VAL A 206 7.43 2.41 17.50
C VAL A 206 7.08 1.68 18.79
N LYS A 207 7.83 1.91 19.88
CA LYS A 207 7.65 1.20 21.15
C LYS A 207 6.23 1.39 21.70
N ASN A 208 5.60 0.29 22.09
CA ASN A 208 4.24 0.22 22.65
C ASN A 208 3.12 0.77 21.76
N LYS A 209 3.38 1.02 20.47
CA LYS A 209 2.38 1.53 19.52
C LYS A 209 1.65 0.42 18.75
N VAL A 210 0.41 0.70 18.39
CA VAL A 210 -0.36 -0.02 17.37
C VAL A 210 0.04 0.54 15.99
N ILE A 211 0.55 -0.33 15.13
CA ILE A 211 1.11 0.08 13.83
C ILE A 211 0.27 -0.51 12.70
N LEU A 212 -0.08 0.32 11.72
CA LEU A 212 -0.66 -0.12 10.46
C LEU A 212 0.40 -0.13 9.36
N LEU A 213 0.77 -1.32 8.89
CA LEU A 213 1.58 -1.54 7.70
C LEU A 213 0.74 -1.39 6.43
N VAL A 214 1.27 -0.69 5.43
CA VAL A 214 0.57 -0.45 4.16
C VAL A 214 1.40 -0.97 3.00
N ASP A 215 0.78 -1.72 2.08
CA ASP A 215 1.40 -2.15 0.81
C ASP A 215 0.39 -2.11 -0.36
N ASP A 216 0.87 -2.15 -1.60
CA ASP A 216 -0.01 -2.24 -2.78
C ASP A 216 -0.58 -3.66 -2.94
N ILE A 217 0.29 -4.67 -3.04
CA ILE A 217 -0.07 -6.08 -3.20
C ILE A 217 0.70 -6.96 -2.23
N ALA A 218 -0.04 -7.80 -1.51
CA ALA A 218 0.53 -8.98 -0.88
C ALA A 218 0.55 -10.16 -1.86
N THR A 219 1.71 -10.79 -2.07
CA THR A 219 1.77 -12.11 -2.72
C THR A 219 1.73 -13.19 -1.64
N THR A 220 2.89 -13.68 -1.21
CA THR A 220 3.04 -14.61 -0.09
C THR A 220 2.92 -13.93 1.29
N GLY A 221 2.81 -12.60 1.32
CA GLY A 221 2.89 -11.80 2.54
C GLY A 221 4.28 -11.75 3.19
N SER A 222 5.30 -12.42 2.63
CA SER A 222 6.63 -12.52 3.26
C SER A 222 7.26 -11.17 3.60
N THR A 223 7.12 -10.17 2.73
CA THR A 223 7.59 -8.81 2.99
C THR A 223 6.90 -8.20 4.22
N ILE A 224 5.57 -8.31 4.30
CA ILE A 224 4.77 -7.80 5.42
C ILE A 224 5.16 -8.52 6.71
N PHE A 225 5.33 -9.84 6.68
CA PHE A 225 5.74 -10.60 7.87
C PHE A 225 7.13 -10.24 8.38
N GLU A 226 8.10 -10.01 7.50
CA GLU A 226 9.45 -9.60 7.91
C GLU A 226 9.47 -8.16 8.42
N CYS A 227 8.69 -7.24 7.83
CA CYS A 227 8.51 -5.88 8.36
C CYS A 227 7.83 -5.91 9.74
N ALA A 228 6.75 -6.69 9.88
CA ALA A 228 6.07 -6.87 11.16
C ALA A 228 6.99 -7.47 12.22
N ARG A 229 7.90 -8.38 11.85
CA ARG A 229 8.91 -8.91 12.77
C ARG A 229 9.88 -7.82 13.23
N ALA A 230 10.44 -7.04 12.29
CA ALA A 230 11.33 -5.94 12.64
C ALA A 230 10.66 -4.91 13.58
N LEU A 231 9.39 -4.57 13.34
CA LEU A 231 8.60 -3.70 14.21
C LEU A 231 8.34 -4.32 15.59
N LYS A 232 8.01 -5.61 15.63
CA LYS A 232 7.77 -6.32 16.89
C LYS A 232 9.04 -6.42 17.74
N ASP A 233 10.17 -6.73 17.12
CA ASP A 233 11.49 -6.77 17.75
C ASP A 233 11.94 -5.38 18.25
N ALA A 234 11.44 -4.30 17.64
CA ALA A 234 11.64 -2.92 18.08
C ALA A 234 10.67 -2.48 19.19
N GLY A 235 9.73 -3.33 19.60
CA GLY A 235 8.83 -3.09 20.73
C GLY A 235 7.41 -2.64 20.38
N ALA A 236 6.98 -2.75 19.13
CA ALA A 236 5.59 -2.45 18.76
C ALA A 236 4.58 -3.34 19.52
N LYS A 237 3.46 -2.76 19.94
CA LYS A 237 2.42 -3.46 20.72
C LYS A 237 1.65 -4.42 19.83
N GLU A 238 1.06 -3.90 18.76
CA GLU A 238 0.32 -4.67 17.76
C GLU A 238 0.65 -4.17 16.37
N ILE A 239 0.66 -5.09 15.40
CA ILE A 239 0.95 -4.75 14.00
C ILE A 239 -0.19 -5.29 13.15
N TYR A 240 -0.91 -4.40 12.50
CA TYR A 240 -1.90 -4.71 11.49
C TYR A 240 -1.34 -4.38 10.11
N ALA A 241 -1.88 -4.99 9.06
CA ALA A 241 -1.50 -4.67 7.70
C ALA A 241 -2.75 -4.42 6.84
N ILE A 242 -2.59 -3.60 5.81
CA ILE A 242 -3.57 -3.49 4.75
C ILE A 242 -2.90 -3.47 3.38
N VAL A 243 -3.53 -4.18 2.43
CA VAL A 243 -3.15 -4.18 1.01
C VAL A 243 -4.36 -3.94 0.11
N VAL A 244 -4.13 -3.39 -1.08
CA VAL A 244 -5.18 -3.23 -2.09
C VAL A 244 -5.70 -4.59 -2.50
N ALA A 245 -4.79 -5.53 -2.78
CA ALA A 245 -5.14 -6.88 -3.18
C ALA A 245 -4.11 -7.90 -2.69
N ARG A 246 -4.56 -9.15 -2.52
CA ARG A 246 -3.69 -10.30 -2.26
C ARG A 246 -3.70 -11.21 -3.48
N GLN A 247 -2.53 -11.47 -4.06
CA GLN A 247 -2.38 -12.43 -5.15
C GLN A 247 -2.39 -13.84 -4.57
N GLU A 248 -3.43 -14.61 -4.89
CA GLU A 248 -3.49 -16.03 -4.53
C GLU A 248 -2.33 -16.78 -5.20
N ILE A 249 -1.61 -17.59 -4.43
CA ILE A 249 -0.63 -18.51 -4.98
C ILE A 249 -1.43 -19.61 -5.69
N LYS A 250 -1.24 -19.77 -7.01
CA LYS A 250 -1.72 -20.96 -7.72
C LYS A 250 -1.07 -22.17 -7.07
N ASN A 251 -1.77 -22.83 -6.17
CA ASN A 251 -1.43 -24.19 -5.79
C ASN A 251 -1.81 -25.05 -7.00
N ASN A 252 -0.82 -25.43 -7.80
CA ASN A 252 -0.96 -26.61 -8.65
C ASN A 252 -1.12 -27.78 -7.67
N ARG A 253 -2.36 -28.09 -7.29
CA ARG A 253 -2.72 -29.42 -6.80
C ARG A 253 -2.92 -30.30 -8.01
#